data_AF-A0A6P0SPW3-F1
#
_entry.id   AF-A0A6P0SPW3-F1
#
_cell.length_a   1.000
_cell.length_b   1.000
_cell.length_c   1.000
_cell.angle_alpha   90.00
_cell.angle_beta   90.00
_cell.angle_gamma   90.00
#
_symmetry.space_group_name_H-M   'P 1'
#
loop_
_entity.id
_entity.type
_entity.pdbx_description
1 polymer ?
#
loop_
_entity_poly.entity_id
_entity_poly.type
_entity_poly.pdbx_seq_one_letter_code
_entity_poly.pdbx_strand_id
1 'polypeptide(L)'
;MSNTLLVPINLDALCLANDEQVLDPMADYSLLPYKYQGETHASGNENLSEQILAPLFNHQLTLEAGIHLHWSIPDALTTGTHDTFTTFPQVPNRWLIIRQGGDKGDKQWVLESDYLYPEREPGDDSPPPKAINILMDPPDLDTVNPDDASTYQYQRYRYMGRNWELTEWSSDDSSKEHAAALTAIGTQATIPILDKVKATFAAFYPNSYSVFGFHDPDYPTETPEAGLQYDVVGWYSDGGQDCIQKFLEENSGVTDSEELLALLQEE
;
A
#
# COMPACT_ATOMS: atom_id res chain seq x y z
N MET A 1 -22.21 -23.19 -8.08
CA MET A 1 -21.50 -22.85 -6.84
C MET A 1 -20.32 -21.99 -7.26
N SER A 2 -20.09 -20.85 -6.61
CA SER A 2 -18.89 -20.05 -6.90
C SER A 2 -17.72 -20.75 -6.21
N ASN A 3 -16.68 -21.10 -6.95
CA ASN A 3 -15.46 -21.65 -6.39
C ASN A 3 -14.64 -20.47 -5.84
N THR A 4 -14.54 -20.35 -4.52
CA THR A 4 -13.72 -19.32 -3.87
C THR A 4 -12.44 -19.96 -3.37
N LEU A 5 -11.29 -19.49 -3.86
CA LEU A 5 -9.98 -19.87 -3.32
C LEU A 5 -9.63 -18.93 -2.16
N LEU A 6 -9.28 -19.51 -1.01
CA LEU A 6 -8.77 -18.74 0.14
C LEU A 6 -7.27 -18.99 0.25
N VAL A 7 -6.48 -17.93 0.10
CA VAL A 7 -5.02 -17.97 0.24
C VAL A 7 -4.66 -17.44 1.64
N PRO A 8 -4.06 -18.26 2.53
CA PRO A 8 -3.65 -17.80 3.84
C PRO A 8 -2.49 -16.80 3.73
N ILE A 9 -2.48 -15.81 4.61
CA ILE A 9 -1.42 -14.82 4.76
C ILE A 9 -0.88 -14.86 6.19
N ASN A 10 0.39 -14.54 6.39
CA ASN A 10 0.92 -14.32 7.73
C ASN A 10 0.51 -12.94 8.23
N LEU A 11 0.07 -12.86 9.47
CA LEU A 11 -0.34 -11.63 10.14
C LEU A 11 0.48 -11.49 11.43
N ASP A 12 1.26 -10.42 11.50
CA ASP A 12 2.02 -10.03 12.67
C ASP A 12 1.32 -8.89 13.40
N ALA A 13 1.40 -8.87 14.73
CA ALA A 13 0.82 -7.84 15.58
C ALA A 13 1.86 -7.30 16.57
N LEU A 14 2.13 -6.01 16.51
CA LEU A 14 2.95 -5.28 17.47
C LEU A 14 2.03 -4.53 18.45
N CYS A 15 2.14 -4.85 19.74
CA CYS A 15 1.28 -4.30 20.79
C CYS A 15 2.05 -3.26 21.61
N LEU A 16 1.61 -2.01 21.58
CA LEU A 16 2.29 -0.87 22.19
C LEU A 16 1.43 -0.25 23.30
N ALA A 17 1.94 -0.25 24.53
CA ALA A 17 1.30 0.45 25.65
C ALA A 17 1.51 1.97 25.61
N ASN A 18 2.59 2.43 24.96
CA ASN A 18 2.95 3.83 24.81
C ASN A 18 3.43 4.07 23.39
N ASP A 19 3.46 5.33 22.97
CA ASP A 19 4.06 5.71 21.70
C ASP A 19 5.53 5.27 21.64
N GLU A 20 5.95 4.70 20.51
CA GLU A 20 7.31 4.18 20.32
C GLU A 20 7.96 4.76 19.06
N GLN A 21 9.20 5.20 19.19
CA GLN A 21 10.00 5.65 18.05
C GLN A 21 10.57 4.46 17.30
N VAL A 22 10.22 4.35 16.03
CA VAL A 22 10.69 3.30 15.13
C VAL A 22 11.51 3.89 14.00
N LEU A 23 12.09 3.02 13.19
CA LEU A 23 12.80 3.45 11.99
C LEU A 23 11.85 4.16 11.02
N ASP A 24 12.36 5.21 10.38
CA ASP A 24 11.64 5.92 9.32
C ASP A 24 11.36 5.02 8.10
N PRO A 25 10.34 5.36 7.29
CA PRO A 25 10.21 4.81 5.95
C PRO A 25 11.53 5.02 5.17
N MET A 26 11.86 4.08 4.28
CA MET A 26 13.13 4.10 3.55
C MET A 26 13.28 5.33 2.63
N ALA A 27 12.18 5.95 2.22
CA ALA A 27 12.17 7.17 1.43
C ALA A 27 11.04 8.11 1.86
N ASP A 28 11.31 9.41 1.81
CA ASP A 28 10.31 10.47 1.91
C ASP A 28 10.29 11.28 0.61
N TYR A 29 9.33 10.97 -0.26
CA TYR A 29 9.18 11.62 -1.56
C TYR A 29 8.61 13.04 -1.46
N SER A 30 8.10 13.45 -0.29
CA SER A 30 7.62 14.82 -0.07
C SER A 30 8.74 15.86 -0.15
N LEU A 31 9.99 15.43 0.03
CA LEU A 31 11.18 16.27 -0.03
C LEU A 31 11.64 16.58 -1.45
N LEU A 32 11.10 15.89 -2.47
CA LEU A 32 11.49 16.11 -3.88
C LEU A 32 10.98 17.46 -4.39
N PRO A 33 11.81 18.22 -5.14
CA PRO A 33 11.35 19.41 -5.83
C PRO A 33 10.42 19.06 -6.99
N TYR A 34 9.36 19.85 -7.16
CA TYR A 34 8.38 19.67 -8.23
C TYR A 34 7.85 21.01 -8.75
N LYS A 35 7.26 20.99 -9.95
CA LYS A 35 6.60 22.15 -10.54
C LYS A 35 5.09 21.99 -10.40
N TYR A 36 4.44 22.94 -9.75
CA TYR A 36 2.99 22.94 -9.57
C TYR A 36 2.44 24.35 -9.71
N GLN A 37 1.38 24.49 -10.50
CA GLN A 37 0.75 25.79 -10.81
C GLN A 37 1.77 26.87 -11.26
N GLY A 38 2.82 26.46 -12.00
CA GLY A 38 3.86 27.34 -12.52
C GLY A 38 4.94 27.79 -11.52
N GLU A 39 4.86 27.35 -10.27
CA GLU A 39 5.89 27.59 -9.26
C GLU A 39 6.73 26.33 -9.01
N THR A 40 7.99 26.54 -8.63
CA THR A 40 8.87 25.44 -8.20
C THR A 40 8.83 25.32 -6.69
N HIS A 41 8.32 24.19 -6.21
CA HIS A 41 8.23 23.85 -4.80
C HIS A 41 9.45 23.04 -4.37
N ALA A 42 9.81 23.13 -3.09
CA ALA A 42 11.03 22.56 -2.52
C ALA A 42 12.33 22.91 -3.32
N SER A 43 12.39 24.12 -3.90
CA SER A 43 13.45 24.61 -4.80
C SER A 43 14.86 24.71 -4.20
N GLY A 44 15.01 24.45 -2.90
CA GLY A 44 16.32 24.34 -2.21
C GLY A 44 16.93 22.94 -2.21
N ASN A 45 16.19 21.93 -2.65
CA ASN A 45 16.64 20.54 -2.68
C ASN A 45 17.04 20.13 -4.10
N GLU A 46 18.17 19.43 -4.22
CA GLU A 46 18.57 18.83 -5.49
C GLU A 46 17.72 17.57 -5.75
N ASN A 47 17.48 17.25 -7.03
CA ASN A 47 16.79 16.01 -7.44
C ASN A 47 17.70 14.78 -7.29
N LEU A 48 18.18 14.53 -6.08
CA LEU A 48 19.08 13.42 -5.75
C LEU A 48 18.39 12.45 -4.82
N SER A 49 18.65 11.15 -5.00
CA SER A 49 18.13 10.11 -4.11
C SER A 49 18.57 10.32 -2.65
N GLU A 50 19.76 10.87 -2.42
CA GLU A 50 20.25 11.17 -1.06
C GLU A 50 19.35 12.15 -0.29
N GLN A 51 18.58 13.01 -0.97
CA GLN A 51 17.67 13.95 -0.31
C GLN A 51 16.40 13.30 0.22
N ILE A 52 16.01 12.14 -0.33
CA ILE A 52 14.77 11.46 0.04
C ILE A 52 15.02 10.21 0.88
N LEU A 53 16.20 9.59 0.76
CA LEU A 53 16.48 8.34 1.45
C LEU A 53 16.73 8.61 2.93
N ALA A 54 15.97 7.93 3.79
CA ALA A 54 16.18 8.02 5.23
C ALA A 54 17.57 7.48 5.60
N PRO A 55 18.33 8.17 6.47
CA PRO A 55 19.58 7.64 6.99
C PRO A 55 19.36 6.29 7.67
N LEU A 56 20.30 5.38 7.49
CA LEU A 56 20.27 4.10 8.19
C LEU A 56 20.28 4.39 9.70
N PHE A 57 19.30 3.85 10.43
CA PHE A 57 19.12 4.02 11.88
C PHE A 57 18.56 5.37 12.36
N ASN A 58 17.90 6.14 11.50
CA ASN A 58 17.11 7.28 11.95
C ASN A 58 15.76 6.83 12.52
N HIS A 59 15.38 7.35 13.68
CA HIS A 59 14.16 6.99 14.39
C HIS A 59 13.28 8.23 14.64
N GLN A 60 12.64 8.77 13.60
CA GLN A 60 11.77 9.94 13.73
C GLN A 60 10.28 9.59 13.64
N LEU A 61 9.94 8.50 12.96
CA LEU A 61 8.59 7.95 12.92
C LEU A 61 8.18 7.48 14.33
N THR A 62 7.05 8.00 14.79
CA THR A 62 6.44 7.59 16.05
C THR A 62 5.22 6.72 15.74
N LEU A 63 5.22 5.48 16.21
CA LEU A 63 4.02 4.66 16.26
C LEU A 63 3.24 5.03 17.52
N GLU A 64 1.96 5.36 17.33
CA GLU A 64 1.05 5.66 18.44
C GLU A 64 0.77 4.40 19.28
N ALA A 65 0.52 4.56 20.58
CA ALA A 65 0.05 3.45 21.41
C ALA A 65 -1.16 2.74 20.78
N GLY A 66 -1.21 1.41 20.85
CA GLY A 66 -2.22 0.60 20.17
C GLY A 66 -1.68 -0.73 19.67
N ILE A 67 -2.50 -1.43 18.87
CA ILE A 67 -2.09 -2.66 18.18
C ILE A 67 -1.85 -2.35 16.71
N HIS A 68 -0.62 -2.55 16.24
CA HIS A 68 -0.22 -2.40 14.85
C HIS A 68 -0.19 -3.78 14.19
N LEU A 69 -1.03 -3.95 13.16
CA LEU A 69 -1.07 -5.14 12.33
C LEU A 69 -0.23 -4.94 11.07
N HIS A 70 0.54 -5.95 10.68
CA HIS A 70 1.26 -6.01 9.41
C HIS A 70 1.09 -7.41 8.83
N TRP A 71 0.71 -7.53 7.56
CA TRP A 71 0.58 -8.83 6.92
C TRP A 71 1.50 -8.99 5.73
N SER A 72 1.95 -10.22 5.52
CA SER A 72 2.75 -10.61 4.37
C SER A 72 1.88 -10.77 3.14
N ILE A 73 2.38 -10.31 1.99
CA ILE A 73 1.82 -10.66 0.69
C ILE A 73 2.25 -12.10 0.33
N PRO A 74 1.34 -12.95 -0.21
CA PRO A 74 1.70 -14.30 -0.63
C PRO A 74 2.90 -14.33 -1.59
N ASP A 75 3.80 -15.30 -1.42
CA ASP A 75 5.06 -15.39 -2.16
C ASP A 75 4.89 -15.29 -3.68
N ALA A 76 3.86 -15.94 -4.22
CA ALA A 76 3.51 -15.89 -5.65
C ALA A 76 3.29 -14.45 -6.14
N LEU A 77 2.74 -13.58 -5.30
CA LEU A 77 2.50 -12.17 -5.61
C LEU A 77 3.70 -11.25 -5.33
N THR A 78 4.77 -11.80 -4.75
CA THR A 78 6.04 -11.09 -4.51
C THR A 78 7.13 -11.46 -5.51
N THR A 79 6.83 -12.36 -6.44
CA THR A 79 7.77 -12.83 -7.46
C THR A 79 7.57 -12.05 -8.76
N GLY A 80 8.64 -11.45 -9.27
CA GLY A 80 8.62 -10.71 -10.52
C GLY A 80 9.23 -11.50 -11.69
N THR A 81 8.63 -11.38 -12.87
CA THR A 81 9.15 -11.94 -14.12
C THR A 81 9.99 -10.91 -14.85
N HIS A 82 11.18 -11.28 -15.28
CA HIS A 82 12.14 -10.37 -15.94
C HIS A 82 12.31 -10.69 -17.42
N ASP A 83 12.11 -9.69 -18.27
CA ASP A 83 12.45 -9.73 -19.70
C ASP A 83 13.49 -8.63 -20.06
N THR A 84 13.03 -7.47 -20.51
CA THR A 84 13.75 -6.19 -20.53
C THR A 84 13.54 -5.42 -19.23
N PHE A 85 12.34 -5.53 -18.65
CA PHE A 85 11.95 -4.94 -17.38
C PHE A 85 11.45 -6.04 -16.44
N THR A 86 11.34 -5.73 -15.14
CA THR A 86 10.77 -6.69 -14.19
C THR A 86 9.32 -6.33 -13.92
N THR A 87 8.42 -7.27 -14.18
CA THR A 87 6.97 -7.11 -13.94
C THR A 87 6.55 -7.95 -12.74
N PHE A 88 5.86 -7.32 -11.79
CA PHE A 88 5.27 -7.96 -10.62
C PHE A 88 3.74 -8.06 -10.80
N PRO A 89 3.12 -9.14 -10.29
CA PRO A 89 1.67 -9.24 -10.27
C PRO A 89 1.05 -8.18 -9.36
N GLN A 90 -0.19 -7.81 -9.67
CA GLN A 90 -1.00 -6.97 -8.80
C GLN A 90 -1.31 -7.72 -7.49
N VAL A 91 -1.47 -6.98 -6.40
CA VAL A 91 -1.86 -7.53 -5.10
C VAL A 91 -3.25 -7.03 -4.70
N PRO A 92 -3.93 -7.70 -3.74
CA PRO A 92 -5.19 -7.20 -3.21
C PRO A 92 -5.06 -5.76 -2.68
N ASN A 93 -6.02 -4.92 -3.03
CA ASN A 93 -6.03 -3.48 -2.72
C ASN A 93 -7.21 -3.09 -1.81
N ARG A 94 -8.02 -4.06 -1.38
CA ARG A 94 -9.07 -3.89 -0.39
C ARG A 94 -8.89 -4.92 0.71
N TRP A 95 -8.97 -4.48 1.96
CA TRP A 95 -8.83 -5.36 3.11
C TRP A 95 -9.94 -5.09 4.11
N LEU A 96 -10.58 -6.15 4.58
CA LEU A 96 -11.53 -6.11 5.69
C LEU A 96 -10.77 -6.56 6.93
N ILE A 97 -10.66 -5.66 7.89
CA ILE A 97 -10.08 -5.94 9.20
C ILE A 97 -11.24 -6.14 10.17
N ILE A 98 -11.26 -7.28 10.85
CA ILE A 98 -12.29 -7.62 11.83
C ILE A 98 -11.58 -7.83 13.15
N ARG A 99 -11.95 -7.03 14.14
CA ARG A 99 -11.62 -7.27 15.54
C ARG A 99 -12.79 -7.98 16.21
N GLN A 100 -12.51 -9.04 16.94
CA GLN A 100 -13.51 -9.78 17.72
C GLN A 100 -13.02 -10.09 19.13
N GLY A 101 -13.97 -10.15 20.06
CA GLY A 101 -13.68 -10.48 21.46
C GLY A 101 -12.96 -9.35 22.22
N GLY A 102 -12.16 -9.72 23.22
CA GLY A 102 -11.55 -8.77 24.15
C GLY A 102 -12.57 -7.95 24.97
N ASP A 103 -12.11 -6.84 25.55
CA ASP A 103 -12.92 -5.94 26.39
C ASP A 103 -13.48 -4.72 25.63
N LYS A 104 -13.01 -4.44 24.41
CA LYS A 104 -13.51 -3.33 23.56
C LYS A 104 -14.58 -3.74 22.57
N GLY A 105 -14.93 -5.02 22.52
CA GLY A 105 -15.95 -5.56 21.62
C GLY A 105 -15.55 -5.53 20.15
N ASP A 106 -16.47 -6.05 19.33
CA ASP A 106 -16.23 -6.29 17.92
C ASP A 106 -16.25 -4.98 17.11
N LYS A 107 -15.33 -4.86 16.16
CA LYS A 107 -15.23 -3.70 15.28
C LYS A 107 -14.67 -4.10 13.93
N GLN A 108 -15.08 -3.39 12.89
CA GLN A 108 -14.76 -3.74 11.50
C GLN A 108 -14.33 -2.50 10.73
N TRP A 109 -13.32 -2.67 9.89
CA TRP A 109 -12.79 -1.61 9.05
C TRP A 109 -12.55 -2.11 7.64
N VAL A 110 -12.67 -1.20 6.67
CA VAL A 110 -12.19 -1.43 5.31
C VAL A 110 -10.99 -0.53 5.06
N LEU A 111 -9.90 -1.13 4.63
CA LEU A 111 -8.71 -0.46 4.16
C LEU A 111 -8.69 -0.44 2.63
N GLU A 112 -8.44 0.72 2.06
CA GLU A 112 -8.24 0.96 0.62
C GLU A 112 -6.76 1.24 0.39
N SER A 113 -5.99 0.21 0.04
CA SER A 113 -4.52 0.25 -0.02
C SER A 113 -3.99 1.17 -1.11
N ASP A 114 -4.72 1.28 -2.21
CA ASP A 114 -4.36 2.03 -3.41
C ASP A 114 -5.04 3.40 -3.49
N TYR A 115 -5.82 3.81 -2.47
CA TYR A 115 -6.47 5.11 -2.48
C TYR A 115 -5.43 6.24 -2.49
N LEU A 116 -5.57 7.18 -3.42
CA LEU A 116 -4.72 8.36 -3.52
C LEU A 116 -5.46 9.56 -2.93
N TYR A 117 -4.86 10.18 -1.91
CA TYR A 117 -5.35 11.47 -1.42
C TYR A 117 -5.20 12.54 -2.51
N PRO A 118 -6.07 13.56 -2.56
CA PRO A 118 -5.94 14.66 -3.52
C PRO A 118 -4.57 15.31 -3.47
N GLU A 119 -4.15 15.90 -4.60
CA GLU A 119 -3.02 16.82 -4.62
C GLU A 119 -3.27 17.95 -3.62
N ARG A 120 -2.19 18.41 -2.98
CA ARG A 120 -2.30 19.41 -1.90
C ARG A 120 -1.98 20.81 -2.39
N GLU A 121 -2.62 21.80 -1.81
CA GLU A 121 -2.20 23.17 -2.06
C GLU A 121 -0.77 23.39 -1.53
N PRO A 122 0.10 24.08 -2.29
CA PRO A 122 1.44 24.41 -1.83
C PRO A 122 1.46 25.09 -0.46
N GLY A 123 2.35 24.62 0.43
CA GLY A 123 2.49 25.12 1.80
C GLY A 123 1.60 24.44 2.85
N ASP A 124 0.75 23.50 2.44
CA ASP A 124 0.11 22.56 3.37
C ASP A 124 0.97 21.31 3.58
N ASP A 125 1.90 21.41 4.53
CA ASP A 125 2.88 20.36 4.82
C ASP A 125 2.33 19.25 5.75
N SER A 126 1.09 19.36 6.25
CA SER A 126 0.59 18.48 7.32
C SER A 126 0.09 17.14 6.76
N PRO A 127 0.80 16.01 6.81
CA PRO A 127 0.37 14.78 6.15
C PRO A 127 -1.07 14.39 6.54
N PRO A 128 -1.86 13.80 5.63
CA PRO A 128 -3.10 13.15 6.01
C PRO A 128 -2.83 12.15 7.14
N PRO A 129 -3.77 11.99 8.08
CA PRO A 129 -3.58 11.06 9.19
C PRO A 129 -3.39 9.64 8.64
N LYS A 130 -2.30 8.99 9.08
CA LYS A 130 -2.03 7.57 8.84
C LYS A 130 -1.93 7.19 7.35
N ALA A 131 -1.22 7.99 6.54
CA ALA A 131 -0.95 7.68 5.14
C ALA A 131 0.55 7.76 4.82
N ILE A 132 1.07 6.78 4.09
CA ILE A 132 2.42 6.84 3.50
C ILE A 132 2.43 7.81 2.32
N ASN A 133 3.61 8.31 1.94
CA ASN A 133 3.79 8.98 0.65
C ASN A 133 4.45 8.04 -0.37
N ILE A 134 4.01 8.15 -1.62
CA ILE A 134 4.53 7.40 -2.76
C ILE A 134 5.08 8.36 -3.80
N LEU A 135 6.03 7.88 -4.61
CA LEU A 135 6.50 8.61 -5.78
C LEU A 135 5.44 8.59 -6.88
N MET A 136 5.17 9.75 -7.45
CA MET A 136 4.40 9.88 -8.70
C MET A 136 5.34 10.16 -9.85
N ASP A 137 5.18 9.40 -10.93
CA ASP A 137 5.92 9.65 -12.15
C ASP A 137 5.49 10.98 -12.79
N PRO A 138 6.44 11.71 -13.40
CA PRO A 138 6.10 12.89 -14.18
C PRO A 138 5.17 12.52 -15.34
N PRO A 139 4.32 13.46 -15.80
CA PRO A 139 3.55 13.24 -17.00
C PRO A 139 4.49 13.06 -18.21
N ASP A 140 4.04 12.28 -19.19
CA ASP A 140 4.81 11.90 -20.36
C ASP A 140 5.19 13.14 -21.19
N LEU A 141 6.50 13.36 -21.38
CA LEU A 141 7.04 14.48 -22.13
C LEU A 141 6.67 14.44 -23.63
N ASP A 142 6.22 13.30 -24.14
CA ASP A 142 5.65 13.19 -25.49
C ASP A 142 4.26 13.85 -25.57
N THR A 143 3.59 14.04 -24.43
CA THR A 143 2.22 14.57 -24.34
C THR A 143 2.13 15.96 -23.71
N VAL A 144 3.13 16.37 -22.92
CA VAL A 144 3.17 17.67 -22.24
C VAL A 144 4.50 18.40 -22.44
N ASN A 145 4.44 19.73 -22.57
CA ASN A 145 5.63 20.56 -22.67
C ASN A 145 6.17 20.91 -21.27
N PRO A 146 7.38 20.47 -20.87
CA PRO A 146 7.93 20.71 -19.53
C PRO A 146 8.24 22.19 -19.22
N ASP A 147 8.32 23.03 -20.26
CA ASP A 147 8.51 24.48 -20.14
C ASP A 147 7.17 25.23 -20.07
N ASP A 148 6.05 24.57 -20.37
CA ASP A 148 4.73 25.14 -20.26
C ASP A 148 4.10 24.77 -18.91
N ALA A 149 4.21 25.71 -17.96
CA ALA A 149 3.63 25.65 -16.63
C ALA A 149 2.11 25.37 -16.60
N SER A 150 1.39 25.64 -17.70
CA SER A 150 -0.04 25.33 -17.78
C SER A 150 -0.32 23.85 -18.07
N THR A 151 0.62 23.13 -18.68
CA THR A 151 0.49 21.71 -19.04
C THR A 151 1.34 20.77 -18.19
N TYR A 152 2.45 21.26 -17.64
CA TYR A 152 3.34 20.49 -16.76
C TYR A 152 3.07 20.81 -15.29
N GLN A 153 1.90 20.39 -14.82
CA GLN A 153 1.46 20.52 -13.42
C GLN A 153 1.38 19.13 -12.80
N TYR A 154 2.29 18.81 -11.87
CA TYR A 154 2.19 17.57 -11.09
C TYR A 154 2.97 17.68 -9.79
N GLN A 155 2.45 17.04 -8.75
CA GLN A 155 3.22 16.78 -7.54
C GLN A 155 4.03 15.50 -7.73
N ARG A 156 5.30 15.51 -7.33
CA ARG A 156 6.21 14.35 -7.41
C ARG A 156 5.81 13.22 -6.45
N TYR A 157 4.86 13.47 -5.56
CA TYR A 157 4.39 12.51 -4.59
C TYR A 157 2.88 12.68 -4.34
N ARG A 158 2.26 11.62 -3.85
CA ARG A 158 0.90 11.63 -3.30
C ARG A 158 0.90 10.81 -2.02
N TYR A 159 -0.05 11.09 -1.13
CA TYR A 159 -0.31 10.22 0.01
C TYR A 159 -1.21 9.07 -0.41
N MET A 160 -0.92 7.87 0.08
CA MET A 160 -1.61 6.64 -0.30
C MET A 160 -2.03 5.80 0.91
N GLY A 161 -3.15 5.12 0.75
CA GLY A 161 -3.67 4.18 1.74
C GLY A 161 -4.53 4.89 2.78
N ARG A 162 -5.75 4.40 2.98
CA ARG A 162 -6.67 4.90 4.02
C ARG A 162 -7.52 3.77 4.57
N ASN A 163 -8.10 3.98 5.75
CA ASN A 163 -9.09 3.07 6.32
C ASN A 163 -10.31 3.83 6.84
N TRP A 164 -11.44 3.14 6.86
CA TRP A 164 -12.72 3.60 7.41
C TRP A 164 -13.34 2.49 8.26
N GLU A 165 -14.09 2.86 9.28
CA GLU A 165 -15.01 1.90 9.90
C GLU A 165 -16.00 1.38 8.85
N LEU A 166 -16.30 0.08 8.88
CA LEU A 166 -17.10 -0.57 7.84
C LEU A 166 -18.47 0.11 7.66
N THR A 167 -19.05 0.65 8.74
CA THR A 167 -20.33 1.36 8.71
C THR A 167 -20.28 2.71 8.00
N GLU A 168 -19.10 3.32 7.90
CA GLU A 168 -18.87 4.61 7.23
C GLU A 168 -18.33 4.44 5.82
N TRP A 169 -17.85 3.24 5.49
CA TRP A 169 -17.26 2.94 4.20
C TRP A 169 -18.32 2.92 3.08
N SER A 170 -18.06 3.69 2.02
CA SER A 170 -18.83 3.66 0.78
C SER A 170 -17.93 3.24 -0.39
N SER A 171 -18.36 2.26 -1.18
CA SER A 171 -17.67 1.86 -2.41
C SER A 171 -17.88 2.85 -3.56
N ASP A 172 -19.01 3.55 -3.58
CA ASP A 172 -19.39 4.46 -4.66
C ASP A 172 -19.04 5.90 -4.32
N ASP A 173 -17.91 6.36 -4.80
CA ASP A 173 -17.56 7.78 -4.83
C ASP A 173 -16.66 8.05 -6.03
N SER A 174 -17.24 8.67 -7.05
CA SER A 174 -16.55 9.00 -8.30
C SER A 174 -15.46 10.06 -8.14
N SER A 175 -15.34 10.68 -6.96
CA SER A 175 -14.24 11.61 -6.65
C SER A 175 -12.98 10.90 -6.13
N LYS A 176 -13.08 9.59 -5.81
CA LYS A 176 -11.94 8.81 -5.35
C LYS A 176 -10.98 8.53 -6.50
N GLU A 177 -9.71 8.83 -6.28
CA GLU A 177 -8.62 8.43 -7.16
C GLU A 177 -7.90 7.21 -6.54
N HIS A 178 -7.50 6.27 -7.39
CA HIS A 178 -6.79 5.06 -6.99
C HIS A 178 -5.55 4.89 -7.87
N ALA A 179 -4.48 4.34 -7.29
CA ALA A 179 -3.29 3.99 -8.05
C ALA A 179 -3.67 2.97 -9.15
N ALA A 180 -3.19 3.20 -10.38
CA ALA A 180 -3.47 2.31 -11.50
C ALA A 180 -2.91 0.89 -11.31
N ALA A 181 -1.89 0.76 -10.45
CA ALA A 181 -1.30 -0.49 -10.06
C ALA A 181 -0.93 -0.45 -8.57
N LEU A 182 -1.03 -1.59 -7.91
CA LEU A 182 -0.46 -1.87 -6.61
C LEU A 182 0.16 -3.28 -6.63
N THR A 183 1.44 -3.37 -6.32
CA THR A 183 2.20 -4.62 -6.23
C THR A 183 2.93 -4.72 -4.88
N ALA A 184 3.58 -5.84 -4.61
CA ALA A 184 4.42 -6.01 -3.43
C ALA A 184 5.60 -5.01 -3.34
N ILE A 185 5.93 -4.34 -4.45
CA ILE A 185 7.07 -3.42 -4.55
C ILE A 185 6.68 -1.94 -4.72
N GLY A 186 5.38 -1.61 -4.75
CA GLY A 186 4.88 -0.23 -4.87
C GLY A 186 3.75 -0.07 -5.88
N THR A 187 3.61 1.13 -6.42
CA THR A 187 2.53 1.52 -7.34
C THR A 187 2.84 1.33 -8.83
N GLN A 188 3.93 0.63 -9.13
CA GLN A 188 4.32 0.28 -10.50
C GLN A 188 4.30 -1.22 -10.67
N ALA A 189 3.62 -1.70 -11.72
CA ALA A 189 3.60 -3.11 -12.07
C ALA A 189 4.91 -3.55 -12.73
N THR A 190 5.45 -2.71 -13.61
CA THR A 190 6.67 -2.98 -14.37
C THR A 190 7.71 -1.93 -14.03
N ILE A 191 8.88 -2.38 -13.60
CA ILE A 191 9.98 -1.51 -13.17
C ILE A 191 11.26 -1.77 -13.98
N PRO A 192 12.02 -0.71 -14.30
CA PRO A 192 13.30 -0.87 -14.98
C PRO A 192 14.42 -1.32 -14.03
N ILE A 193 14.33 -0.94 -12.75
CA ILE A 193 15.35 -1.19 -11.74
C ILE A 193 14.66 -1.48 -10.41
N LEU A 194 15.05 -2.59 -9.77
CA LEU A 194 14.64 -2.94 -8.42
C LEU A 194 15.63 -2.36 -7.41
N ASP A 195 15.25 -1.27 -6.75
CA ASP A 195 16.02 -0.65 -5.68
C ASP A 195 15.59 -1.17 -4.30
N LYS A 196 16.32 -0.78 -3.25
CA LYS A 196 16.04 -1.20 -1.87
C LYS A 196 14.68 -0.69 -1.36
N VAL A 197 14.25 0.50 -1.75
CA VAL A 197 12.97 1.08 -1.30
C VAL A 197 11.83 0.22 -1.84
N LYS A 198 11.86 -0.09 -3.13
CA LYS A 198 10.88 -0.98 -3.80
C LYS A 198 10.91 -2.38 -3.22
N ALA A 199 12.09 -2.98 -3.08
CA ALA A 199 12.23 -4.33 -2.54
C ALA A 199 11.75 -4.48 -1.09
N THR A 200 11.68 -3.39 -0.32
CA THR A 200 11.21 -3.39 1.08
C THR A 200 9.82 -2.81 1.25
N PHE A 201 9.10 -2.46 0.17
CA PHE A 201 7.81 -1.78 0.25
C PHE A 201 6.79 -2.54 1.10
N ALA A 202 6.42 -3.76 0.71
CA ALA A 202 5.48 -4.58 1.48
C ALA A 202 6.10 -5.24 2.72
N ALA A 203 7.42 -5.44 2.73
CA ALA A 203 8.11 -6.20 3.76
C ALA A 203 8.47 -5.39 5.02
N PHE A 204 8.48 -4.07 4.94
CA PHE A 204 8.88 -3.20 6.03
C PHE A 204 7.73 -2.28 6.45
N TYR A 205 7.19 -2.50 7.66
CA TYR A 205 5.98 -1.83 8.14
C TYR A 205 5.97 -0.30 7.96
N PRO A 206 7.03 0.46 8.31
CA PRO A 206 7.08 1.90 8.05
C PRO A 206 6.87 2.32 6.57
N ASN A 207 7.23 1.48 5.60
CA ASN A 207 7.01 1.78 4.18
C ASN A 207 5.55 1.60 3.75
N SER A 208 4.74 0.84 4.50
CA SER A 208 3.42 0.38 4.03
C SER A 208 2.35 0.31 5.13
N TYR A 209 2.54 1.02 6.25
CA TYR A 209 1.64 0.95 7.41
C TYR A 209 0.18 1.36 7.12
N SER A 210 -0.07 2.08 6.02
CA SER A 210 -1.41 2.47 5.54
C SER A 210 -1.92 1.63 4.36
N VAL A 211 -1.10 0.69 3.86
CA VAL A 211 -1.32 -0.06 2.61
C VAL A 211 -1.42 -1.56 2.90
N PHE A 212 -0.47 -2.11 3.64
CA PHE A 212 -0.42 -3.51 4.10
C PHE A 212 -0.34 -3.58 5.63
N GLY A 213 -0.75 -2.51 6.29
CA GLY A 213 -0.76 -2.39 7.73
C GLY A 213 -2.04 -1.75 8.22
N PHE A 214 -2.31 -1.93 9.51
CA PHE A 214 -3.43 -1.31 10.20
C PHE A 214 -3.04 -0.96 11.63
N HIS A 215 -3.69 0.04 12.23
CA HIS A 215 -3.48 0.44 13.62
C HIS A 215 -4.82 0.51 14.33
N ASP A 216 -4.98 -0.30 15.37
CA ASP A 216 -6.09 -0.21 16.32
C ASP A 216 -5.67 0.60 17.57
N PRO A 217 -6.14 1.85 17.70
CA PRO A 217 -5.80 2.70 18.85
C PRO A 217 -6.56 2.35 20.14
N ASP A 218 -7.59 1.48 20.08
CA ASP A 218 -8.43 1.19 21.26
C ASP A 218 -7.72 0.29 22.30
N TYR A 219 -6.56 -0.27 21.94
CA TYR A 219 -5.77 -1.20 22.75
C TYR A 219 -4.33 -0.71 23.00
N PRO A 220 -4.12 0.37 23.76
CA PRO A 220 -2.79 0.78 24.20
C PRO A 220 -2.29 -0.17 25.30
N THR A 221 -1.80 -1.35 24.90
CA THR A 221 -1.33 -2.42 25.81
C THR A 221 -0.19 -3.20 25.19
N GLU A 222 0.71 -3.73 26.02
CA GLU A 222 1.71 -4.72 25.62
C GLU A 222 1.17 -6.16 25.74
N THR A 223 0.12 -6.36 26.54
CA THR A 223 -0.48 -7.67 26.80
C THR A 223 -1.98 -7.62 26.52
N PRO A 224 -2.41 -7.93 25.29
CA PRO A 224 -3.83 -8.02 24.96
C PRO A 224 -4.55 -9.07 25.80
N GLU A 225 -5.83 -8.86 26.07
CA GLU A 225 -6.64 -9.82 26.82
C GLU A 225 -6.81 -11.15 26.06
N ALA A 226 -6.98 -12.23 26.82
CA ALA A 226 -7.24 -13.54 26.25
C ALA A 226 -8.54 -13.53 25.43
N GLY A 227 -8.47 -14.01 24.18
CA GLY A 227 -9.62 -14.08 23.28
C GLY A 227 -9.82 -12.86 22.39
N LEU A 228 -8.92 -11.86 22.42
CA LEU A 228 -8.84 -10.86 21.35
C LEU A 228 -8.33 -11.53 20.07
N GLN A 229 -9.06 -11.36 18.97
CA GLN A 229 -8.71 -11.88 17.65
C GLN A 229 -8.83 -10.79 16.59
N TYR A 230 -7.90 -10.81 15.65
CA TYR A 230 -7.97 -10.02 14.42
C TYR A 230 -7.97 -10.96 13.21
N ASP A 231 -8.93 -10.76 12.32
CA ASP A 231 -8.96 -11.39 11.00
C ASP A 231 -8.75 -10.31 9.93
N VAL A 232 -7.90 -10.61 8.95
CA VAL A 232 -7.61 -9.74 7.81
C VAL A 232 -7.95 -10.50 6.53
N VAL A 233 -8.92 -9.99 5.77
CA VAL A 233 -9.39 -10.61 4.53
C VAL A 233 -9.19 -9.65 3.37
N GLY A 234 -8.38 -10.04 2.40
CA GLY A 234 -8.06 -9.24 1.22
C GLY A 234 -8.87 -9.63 -0.02
N TRP A 235 -9.19 -8.65 -0.87
CA TRP A 235 -9.71 -8.88 -2.22
C TRP A 235 -9.26 -7.78 -3.19
N TYR A 236 -9.41 -8.05 -4.48
CA TYR A 236 -9.21 -7.07 -5.55
C TYR A 236 -10.50 -6.29 -5.78
N SER A 237 -10.45 -4.96 -5.77
CA SER A 237 -11.62 -4.14 -6.14
C SER A 237 -12.01 -4.32 -7.61
N ASP A 238 -11.02 -4.60 -8.46
CA ASP A 238 -11.20 -4.98 -9.87
C ASP A 238 -10.76 -6.43 -10.08
N GLY A 239 -11.71 -7.32 -10.38
CA GLY A 239 -11.41 -8.74 -10.66
C GLY A 239 -10.47 -8.95 -11.84
N GLY A 240 -10.36 -7.98 -12.77
CA GLY A 240 -9.38 -8.02 -13.85
C GLY A 240 -7.92 -7.95 -13.40
N GLN A 241 -7.68 -7.56 -12.14
CA GLN A 241 -6.35 -7.53 -11.53
C GLN A 241 -6.01 -8.84 -10.80
N ASP A 242 -6.99 -9.70 -10.53
CA ASP A 242 -6.79 -10.97 -9.83
C ASP A 242 -6.15 -12.02 -10.76
N CYS A 243 -4.90 -12.37 -10.48
CA CYS A 243 -4.18 -13.39 -11.24
C CYS A 243 -4.76 -14.80 -11.05
N ILE A 244 -5.36 -15.10 -9.89
CA ILE A 244 -6.03 -16.38 -9.66
C ILE A 244 -7.30 -16.45 -10.47
N GLN A 245 -8.07 -15.37 -10.54
CA GLN A 245 -9.26 -15.35 -11.39
C GLN A 245 -8.90 -15.64 -12.86
N LYS A 246 -7.83 -15.01 -13.38
CA LYS A 246 -7.32 -15.29 -14.74
C LYS A 246 -6.93 -16.76 -14.92
N PHE A 247 -6.16 -17.31 -13.97
CA PHE A 247 -5.78 -18.72 -13.98
C PHE A 247 -6.99 -19.66 -14.00
N LEU A 248 -8.02 -19.37 -13.20
CA LEU A 248 -9.26 -20.14 -13.15
C LEU A 248 -10.07 -20.04 -14.45
N GLU A 249 -10.06 -18.88 -15.11
CA GLU A 249 -10.73 -18.67 -16.40
C GLU A 249 -10.03 -19.48 -17.52
N GLU A 250 -8.70 -19.44 -17.56
CA GLU A 250 -7.85 -20.21 -18.49
C GLU A 250 -7.99 -21.73 -18.29
N ASN A 251 -8.20 -22.16 -17.04
CA ASN A 251 -8.37 -23.57 -16.66
C ASN A 251 -9.82 -23.95 -16.37
N SER A 252 -10.80 -23.20 -16.89
CA SER A 252 -12.24 -23.39 -16.62
C SER A 252 -12.80 -24.76 -17.04
N GLY A 253 -12.07 -25.51 -17.87
CA GLY A 253 -12.40 -26.90 -18.22
C GLY A 253 -12.03 -27.94 -17.16
N VAL A 254 -11.20 -27.58 -16.18
CA VAL A 254 -10.76 -28.43 -15.08
C VAL A 254 -11.76 -28.29 -13.93
N THR A 255 -12.40 -29.39 -13.56
CA THR A 255 -13.40 -29.41 -12.47
C THR A 255 -12.90 -30.13 -11.22
N ASP A 256 -11.78 -30.85 -11.34
CA ASP A 256 -11.12 -31.51 -10.23
C ASP A 256 -10.19 -30.54 -9.50
N SER A 257 -10.33 -30.49 -8.17
CA SER A 257 -9.58 -29.53 -7.35
C SER A 257 -8.12 -29.93 -7.15
N GLU A 258 -7.78 -31.22 -7.22
CA GLU A 258 -6.39 -31.69 -7.12
C GLU A 258 -5.63 -31.41 -8.43
N GLU A 259 -6.28 -31.63 -9.58
CA GLU A 259 -5.73 -31.28 -10.90
C GLU A 259 -5.50 -29.77 -11.02
N LEU A 260 -6.45 -28.95 -10.56
CA LEU A 260 -6.30 -27.49 -10.56
C LEU A 260 -5.17 -27.02 -9.62
N LEU A 261 -5.00 -27.66 -8.46
CA LEU A 261 -3.90 -27.38 -7.55
C LEU A 261 -2.54 -27.77 -8.17
N ALA A 262 -2.47 -28.89 -8.88
CA ALA A 262 -1.25 -29.31 -9.57
C ALA A 262 -0.86 -28.31 -10.66
N LEU A 263 -1.82 -27.84 -11.46
CA LEU A 263 -1.59 -26.80 -12.48
C LEU A 263 -1.11 -25.50 -11.84
N LEU A 264 -1.69 -25.09 -10.70
CA LEU A 264 -1.26 -23.88 -9.98
C LEU A 264 0.17 -23.99 -9.43
N GLN A 265 0.65 -25.21 -9.16
CA GLN A 265 2.01 -25.45 -8.67
C GLN A 265 3.06 -25.52 -9.78
N GLU A 266 2.63 -25.60 -11.05
CA GLU A 266 3.52 -25.63 -12.24
C GLU A 266 3.79 -24.24 -12.82
N GLU A 267 2.95 -23.25 -12.49
CA GLU A 267 3.13 -21.81 -12.79
C GLU A 267 4.13 -21.14 -11.83
#